data_AF-A0A6J0Y923-F1
#
_entry.id   AF-A0A6J0Y923-F1
#
_cell.length_a   1.000
_cell.length_b   1.000
_cell.length_c   1.000
_cell.angle_alpha   90.00
_cell.angle_beta   90.00
_cell.angle_gamma   90.00
#
_symmetry.space_group_name_H-M   'P 1'
#
loop_
_entity.id
_entity.type
_entity.pdbx_description
1 polymer ?
#
loop_
_entity_poly.entity_id
_entity_poly.type
_entity_poly.pdbx_seq_one_letter_code
_entity_poly.pdbx_strand_id
1 'polypeptide(L)'
;MRSPQKILTTAPLFLLLTLHTLVSSGYDNWPDSRHSNSHYCIGCVLVVSMIEQFTQVHNSTVQTSMERLCSYLPEKLFLKTTCYLVVHIFGPDIIKLFRAHMNADVVCHTLEFCKQDPGQPLCHLYPLPKEAWKFTLEKARQIVKKSPALTYSRSGFDICSFPFLAKICQKIKLAIQNSVPLKDADSDKYSDFPTLRGFHWRGRDCNDSNRMVYPGRRPDNWDSYQDSNCNGIWGVDPKDGIPYEKKFCEGSQPRGVILLGDSAGAHFHIPPDWITASQMSLKSFFNLPIALTNELDWPQLSGTTGFLHSTSRIKENSIYLLLRKRNHCNHRDYQNISKNGASSQNLERFIETNIDPLPEMTTPEKLYSKVMQTLQYLDSHLPNGSHVILYGLPDGRFLWDQLHDRYHPLGQLNKDVTYAHFYSFLNCLQVSPCHGWMSSNKTLRNLTSERAEQLSTTLKKIATSQKFMNFDLFYLDFDFQKIVKKWQKRGGQPWQLIEPVDGFHPNEVASQLFADLFWEKMQRQWPHVLGKENPFNPQIEQVFGDQGGH
;
A
#
# COMPACT_ATOMS: atom_id res chain seq x y z
N MET A 1 -54.11 -8.03 26.34
CA MET A 1 -53.37 -6.84 26.79
C MET A 1 -52.05 -7.28 27.43
N ARG A 2 -50.94 -6.69 26.98
CA ARG A 2 -49.61 -6.50 27.60
C ARG A 2 -48.82 -7.72 28.16
N SER A 3 -47.76 -8.05 27.40
CA SER A 3 -46.32 -8.12 27.76
C SER A 3 -45.88 -8.76 29.09
N PRO A 4 -44.85 -9.62 29.01
CA PRO A 4 -43.70 -9.45 29.87
C PRO A 4 -42.36 -9.39 29.12
N GLN A 5 -41.50 -8.53 29.66
CA GLN A 5 -40.08 -8.38 29.37
C GLN A 5 -39.33 -9.72 29.36
N LYS A 6 -38.54 -9.95 28.31
CA LYS A 6 -37.23 -10.61 28.41
C LYS A 6 -36.25 -9.97 27.42
N ILE A 7 -35.29 -9.24 27.99
CA ILE A 7 -33.87 -9.20 27.62
C ILE A 7 -33.60 -8.98 26.12
N LEU A 8 -33.65 -7.71 25.70
CA LEU A 8 -33.02 -7.27 24.46
C LEU A 8 -31.52 -7.07 24.75
N THR A 9 -30.71 -8.05 24.38
CA THR A 9 -29.25 -7.97 24.38
C THR A 9 -28.82 -6.94 23.32
N THR A 10 -28.66 -5.69 23.73
CA THR A 10 -28.16 -4.59 22.90
C THR A 10 -26.67 -4.35 23.21
N ALA A 11 -25.80 -4.90 22.36
CA ALA A 11 -24.40 -4.49 22.04
C ALA A 11 -23.66 -5.73 21.46
N PRO A 12 -22.80 -5.65 20.41
CA PRO A 12 -22.21 -4.48 19.75
C PRO A 12 -22.28 -4.50 18.20
N LEU A 13 -22.85 -3.44 17.62
CA LEU A 13 -22.83 -3.06 16.20
C LEU A 13 -21.68 -2.04 15.95
N PHE A 14 -20.46 -2.48 15.62
CA PHE A 14 -19.27 -1.62 15.63
C PHE A 14 -18.42 -1.87 14.38
N LEU A 15 -17.79 -0.83 13.82
CA LEU A 15 -16.78 -0.82 12.74
C LEU A 15 -17.19 -1.15 11.27
N LEU A 16 -16.66 -0.32 10.36
CA LEU A 16 -16.62 -0.41 8.87
C LEU A 16 -17.58 0.38 7.97
N LEU A 17 -17.80 1.65 8.23
CA LEU A 17 -17.68 2.63 7.14
C LEU A 17 -16.43 3.50 7.21
N THR A 18 -15.40 3.03 7.92
CA THR A 18 -14.10 3.70 8.01
C THR A 18 -13.11 3.33 6.92
N LEU A 19 -13.45 2.48 5.95
CA LEU A 19 -12.53 2.24 4.84
C LEU A 19 -12.40 3.45 3.92
N HIS A 20 -13.39 4.34 3.94
CA HIS A 20 -13.30 5.63 3.27
C HIS A 20 -12.31 6.57 3.94
N THR A 21 -11.85 6.30 5.17
CA THR A 21 -10.72 7.00 5.76
C THR A 21 -9.42 6.22 5.64
N LEU A 22 -9.40 4.90 5.42
CA LEU A 22 -8.12 4.17 5.29
C LEU A 22 -7.45 4.33 3.91
N VAL A 23 -8.22 4.67 2.86
CA VAL A 23 -7.68 5.08 1.56
C VAL A 23 -7.75 6.61 1.36
N SER A 24 -8.43 7.34 2.27
CA SER A 24 -8.65 8.81 2.16
C SER A 24 -8.31 9.62 3.43
N SER A 25 -7.60 9.09 4.45
CA SER A 25 -7.28 9.85 5.68
C SER A 25 -6.08 10.79 5.51
N GLY A 26 -6.16 11.65 4.51
CA GLY A 26 -5.48 12.95 4.48
C GLY A 26 -6.45 14.14 4.31
N TYR A 27 -7.76 13.92 4.21
CA TYR A 27 -8.71 14.97 3.78
C TYR A 27 -9.31 15.90 4.84
N ASP A 28 -8.84 15.89 6.10
CA ASP A 28 -9.43 16.74 7.14
C ASP A 28 -8.52 17.88 7.56
N ASN A 29 -8.13 18.73 6.60
CA ASN A 29 -7.83 20.14 6.86
C ASN A 29 -8.11 21.03 5.63
N TRP A 30 -9.19 20.73 4.89
CA TRP A 30 -9.95 21.72 4.09
C TRP A 30 -11.28 21.07 3.67
N PRO A 31 -12.45 21.73 3.79
CA PRO A 31 -13.72 21.15 3.35
C PRO A 31 -13.81 21.20 1.82
N ASP A 32 -13.15 20.29 1.11
CA ASP A 32 -13.42 20.08 -0.31
C ASP A 32 -14.22 18.79 -0.53
N SER A 33 -15.55 18.95 -0.43
CA SER A 33 -16.58 17.91 -0.60
C SER A 33 -16.52 17.12 -1.92
N ARG A 34 -15.63 17.49 -2.85
CA ARG A 34 -15.52 16.89 -4.20
C ARG A 34 -14.79 15.55 -4.20
N HIS A 35 -13.67 15.43 -3.49
CA HIS A 35 -12.82 14.23 -3.55
C HIS A 35 -13.44 13.01 -2.85
N SER A 36 -14.16 13.22 -1.74
CA SER A 36 -14.88 12.14 -1.07
C SER A 36 -15.95 11.51 -1.97
N ASN A 37 -16.69 12.32 -2.75
CA ASN A 37 -17.68 11.85 -3.72
C ASN A 37 -17.06 10.96 -4.82
N SER A 38 -15.83 11.24 -5.26
CA SER A 38 -15.15 10.43 -6.29
C SER A 38 -14.77 9.03 -5.81
N HIS A 39 -14.31 8.88 -4.56
CA HIS A 39 -14.00 7.57 -3.98
C HIS A 39 -15.27 6.73 -3.73
N TYR A 40 -16.36 7.35 -3.28
CA TYR A 40 -17.68 6.69 -3.18
C TYR A 40 -18.12 6.17 -4.57
N CYS A 41 -17.90 6.94 -5.63
CA CYS A 41 -18.23 6.53 -6.99
C CYS A 41 -17.44 5.29 -7.43
N ILE A 42 -16.11 5.27 -7.25
CA ILE A 42 -15.29 4.08 -7.56
C ILE A 42 -15.77 2.85 -6.78
N GLY A 43 -15.96 3.01 -5.46
CA GLY A 43 -16.38 1.92 -4.59
C GLY A 43 -17.72 1.33 -5.02
N CYS A 44 -18.70 2.19 -5.35
CA CYS A 44 -19.98 1.76 -5.87
C CYS A 44 -19.83 1.01 -7.20
N VAL A 45 -19.14 1.59 -8.18
CA VAL A 45 -19.00 0.98 -9.51
C VAL A 45 -18.32 -0.38 -9.41
N LEU A 46 -17.27 -0.51 -8.58
CA LEU A 46 -16.57 -1.77 -8.33
C LEU A 46 -17.51 -2.83 -7.72
N VAL A 47 -18.22 -2.50 -6.62
CA VAL A 47 -19.09 -3.46 -5.93
C VAL A 47 -20.26 -3.88 -6.82
N VAL A 48 -20.90 -2.95 -7.53
CA VAL A 48 -22.01 -3.25 -8.44
C VAL A 48 -21.53 -4.10 -9.63
N SER A 49 -20.34 -3.79 -10.18
CA SER A 49 -19.71 -4.62 -11.22
C SER A 49 -19.47 -6.04 -10.75
N MET A 50 -18.96 -6.22 -9.53
CA MET A 50 -18.77 -7.54 -8.94
C MET A 50 -20.09 -8.29 -8.82
N ILE A 51 -21.14 -7.65 -8.27
CA ILE A 51 -22.47 -8.28 -8.15
C ILE A 51 -22.97 -8.76 -9.52
N GLU A 52 -22.85 -7.93 -10.56
CA GLU A 52 -23.22 -8.28 -11.92
C GLU A 52 -22.45 -9.51 -12.41
N GLN A 53 -21.12 -9.52 -12.27
CA GLN A 53 -20.28 -10.64 -12.70
C GLN A 53 -20.58 -11.92 -11.91
N PHE A 54 -20.89 -11.84 -10.62
CA PHE A 54 -21.30 -13.00 -9.82
C PHE A 54 -22.58 -13.65 -10.36
N THR A 55 -23.55 -12.85 -10.80
CA THR A 55 -24.79 -13.39 -11.40
C THR A 55 -24.48 -14.21 -12.66
N GLN A 56 -23.48 -13.77 -13.45
CA GLN A 56 -23.06 -14.42 -14.69
C GLN A 56 -22.25 -15.69 -14.41
N VAL A 57 -21.25 -15.60 -13.52
CA VAL A 57 -20.36 -16.72 -13.16
C VAL A 57 -21.15 -17.88 -12.55
N HIS A 58 -22.15 -17.59 -11.73
CA HIS A 58 -22.87 -18.61 -10.97
C HIS A 58 -24.30 -18.86 -11.40
N ASN A 59 -24.75 -18.19 -12.46
CA ASN A 59 -26.14 -18.25 -12.94
C ASN A 59 -27.15 -18.07 -11.80
N SER A 60 -26.93 -17.04 -10.98
CA SER A 60 -27.69 -16.78 -9.76
C SER A 60 -28.40 -15.43 -9.79
N THR A 61 -29.43 -15.27 -8.95
CA THR A 61 -30.10 -13.96 -8.81
C THR A 61 -29.15 -12.92 -8.22
N VAL A 62 -29.45 -11.64 -8.45
CA VAL A 62 -28.71 -10.50 -7.85
C VAL A 62 -28.69 -10.61 -6.32
N GLN A 63 -29.82 -10.98 -5.70
CA GLN A 63 -29.91 -11.17 -4.25
C GLN A 63 -28.96 -12.26 -3.76
N THR A 64 -29.03 -13.45 -4.35
CA THR A 64 -28.14 -14.57 -4.00
C THR A 64 -26.67 -14.21 -4.20
N SER A 65 -26.36 -13.40 -5.23
CA SER A 65 -25.01 -12.93 -5.52
C SER A 65 -24.48 -11.97 -4.47
N MET A 66 -25.32 -11.02 -4.01
CA MET A 66 -25.00 -10.12 -2.89
C MET A 66 -24.78 -10.89 -1.58
N GLU A 67 -25.68 -11.81 -1.23
CA GLU A 67 -25.56 -12.65 -0.04
C GLU A 67 -24.29 -13.51 -0.08
N ARG A 68 -23.97 -14.06 -1.25
CA ARG A 68 -22.73 -14.83 -1.46
C ARG A 68 -21.49 -13.98 -1.26
N LEU A 69 -21.43 -12.78 -1.84
CA LEU A 69 -20.31 -11.86 -1.63
C LEU A 69 -20.11 -11.56 -0.14
N CYS A 70 -21.18 -11.22 0.58
CA CYS A 70 -21.09 -10.99 2.03
C CYS A 70 -20.69 -12.25 2.82
N SER A 71 -21.07 -13.44 2.35
CA SER A 71 -20.68 -14.71 2.98
C SER A 71 -19.17 -14.97 2.93
N TYR A 72 -18.47 -14.45 1.92
CA TYR A 72 -17.03 -14.60 1.73
C TYR A 72 -16.21 -13.64 2.59
N LEU A 73 -16.78 -12.54 3.05
CA LEU A 73 -16.07 -11.57 3.87
C LEU A 73 -15.79 -12.09 5.29
N PRO A 74 -14.63 -11.74 5.88
CA PRO A 74 -14.33 -12.07 7.27
C PRO A 74 -15.26 -11.39 8.27
N GLU A 75 -15.41 -12.00 9.45
CA GLU A 75 -16.05 -11.34 10.60
C GLU A 75 -15.13 -10.31 11.25
N LYS A 76 -13.81 -10.48 11.12
CA LYS A 76 -12.81 -9.52 11.60
C LYS A 76 -13.06 -8.15 11.00
N LEU A 77 -12.82 -7.12 11.82
CA LEU A 77 -13.16 -5.73 11.52
C LEU A 77 -14.65 -5.50 11.25
N PHE A 78 -15.54 -6.50 11.35
CA PHE A 78 -16.98 -6.43 11.05
C PHE A 78 -17.33 -6.34 9.56
N LEU A 79 -16.43 -6.80 8.67
CA LEU A 79 -16.58 -6.69 7.20
C LEU A 79 -17.86 -7.37 6.72
N LYS A 80 -18.09 -8.61 7.19
CA LYS A 80 -19.30 -9.39 6.88
C LYS A 80 -20.58 -8.69 7.34
N THR A 81 -20.65 -8.23 8.58
CA THR A 81 -21.85 -7.58 9.15
C THR A 81 -22.20 -6.31 8.39
N THR A 82 -21.20 -5.48 8.10
CA THR A 82 -21.36 -4.26 7.30
C THR A 82 -21.86 -4.57 5.90
N CYS A 83 -21.33 -5.60 5.24
CA CYS A 83 -21.81 -5.99 3.91
C CYS A 83 -23.30 -6.34 3.92
N TYR A 84 -23.75 -7.16 4.89
CA TYR A 84 -25.18 -7.49 5.00
C TYR A 84 -26.04 -6.26 5.31
N LEU A 85 -25.54 -5.30 6.09
CA LEU A 85 -26.24 -4.03 6.32
C LEU A 85 -26.38 -3.22 5.02
N VAL A 86 -25.32 -3.11 4.22
CA VAL A 86 -25.35 -2.43 2.92
C VAL A 86 -26.32 -3.14 1.97
N VAL A 87 -26.30 -4.47 1.91
CA VAL A 87 -27.25 -5.27 1.11
C VAL A 87 -28.69 -5.05 1.57
N HIS A 88 -28.94 -4.97 2.87
CA HIS A 88 -30.28 -4.67 3.40
C HIS A 88 -30.77 -3.28 2.98
N ILE A 89 -29.89 -2.26 2.99
CA ILE A 89 -30.25 -0.88 2.66
C ILE A 89 -30.42 -0.69 1.15
N PHE A 90 -29.44 -1.10 0.34
CA PHE A 90 -29.36 -0.78 -1.09
C PHE A 90 -29.77 -1.94 -2.01
N GLY A 91 -29.76 -3.18 -1.52
CA GLY A 91 -30.03 -4.37 -2.31
C GLY A 91 -31.36 -4.35 -3.06
N PRO A 92 -32.50 -3.94 -2.46
CA PRO A 92 -33.78 -3.88 -3.17
C PRO A 92 -33.76 -2.99 -4.42
N ASP A 93 -33.02 -1.88 -4.38
CA ASP A 93 -32.93 -0.97 -5.54
C ASP A 93 -31.94 -1.46 -6.58
N ILE A 94 -30.81 -2.03 -6.15
CA ILE A 94 -29.85 -2.68 -7.05
C ILE A 94 -30.55 -3.79 -7.85
N ILE A 95 -31.40 -4.61 -7.20
CA ILE A 95 -32.20 -5.65 -7.88
C ILE A 95 -33.14 -5.05 -8.94
N LYS A 96 -33.86 -3.96 -8.62
CA LYS A 96 -34.77 -3.31 -9.58
C LYS A 96 -34.02 -2.73 -10.78
N LEU A 97 -32.87 -2.12 -10.54
CA LEU A 97 -32.06 -1.49 -11.58
C LEU A 97 -31.43 -2.54 -12.51
N PHE A 98 -30.93 -3.65 -11.98
CA PHE A 98 -30.44 -4.76 -12.83
C PHE A 98 -31.54 -5.42 -13.64
N ARG A 99 -32.76 -5.56 -13.10
CA ARG A 99 -33.92 -6.04 -13.88
C ARG A 99 -34.28 -5.10 -15.05
N ALA A 100 -33.90 -3.84 -14.96
CA ALA A 100 -34.05 -2.86 -16.02
C ALA A 100 -32.81 -2.75 -16.94
N HIS A 101 -31.87 -3.71 -16.85
CA HIS A 101 -30.63 -3.78 -17.63
C HIS A 101 -29.73 -2.55 -17.47
N MET A 102 -29.71 -1.95 -16.28
CA MET A 102 -28.80 -0.85 -15.95
C MET A 102 -27.42 -1.40 -15.56
N ASN A 103 -26.37 -0.87 -16.19
CA ASN A 103 -24.99 -1.21 -15.84
C ASN A 103 -24.54 -0.51 -14.55
N ALA A 104 -23.34 -0.86 -14.06
CA ALA A 104 -22.81 -0.33 -12.81
C ALA A 104 -22.72 1.21 -12.77
N ASP A 105 -22.32 1.86 -13.87
CA ASP A 105 -22.24 3.32 -13.94
C ASP A 105 -23.63 3.95 -13.72
N VAL A 106 -24.64 3.49 -14.46
CA VAL A 106 -26.01 4.02 -14.33
C VAL A 106 -26.55 3.77 -12.92
N VAL A 107 -26.32 2.59 -12.35
CA VAL A 107 -26.73 2.26 -10.97
C VAL A 107 -26.13 3.25 -9.98
N CYS A 108 -24.82 3.49 -10.05
CA CYS A 108 -24.13 4.34 -9.08
C CYS A 108 -24.45 5.83 -9.22
N HIS A 109 -24.71 6.31 -10.43
CA HIS A 109 -25.26 7.67 -10.65
C HIS A 109 -26.73 7.79 -10.22
N THR A 110 -27.50 6.70 -10.31
CA THR A 110 -28.91 6.67 -9.86
C THR A 110 -29.02 6.69 -8.34
N LEU A 111 -28.12 5.97 -7.66
CA LEU A 111 -28.04 5.90 -6.20
C LEU A 111 -27.26 7.07 -5.58
N GLU A 112 -26.85 8.06 -6.36
CA GLU A 112 -26.14 9.28 -5.92
C GLU A 112 -24.73 9.06 -5.31
N PHE A 113 -24.16 7.85 -5.45
CA PHE A 113 -22.75 7.59 -5.11
C PHE A 113 -21.79 8.21 -6.13
N CYS A 114 -22.21 8.26 -7.40
CA CYS A 114 -21.58 9.06 -8.43
C CYS A 114 -22.40 10.33 -8.66
N LYS A 115 -21.74 11.48 -8.61
CA LYS A 115 -22.36 12.78 -8.87
C LYS A 115 -21.77 13.38 -10.14
N GLN A 116 -22.61 14.08 -10.89
CA GLN A 116 -22.20 14.86 -12.04
C GLN A 116 -22.62 16.31 -11.78
N ASP A 117 -21.66 17.16 -11.43
CA ASP A 117 -21.93 18.57 -11.23
C ASP A 117 -22.13 19.29 -12.58
N PRO A 118 -22.93 20.37 -12.63
CA PRO A 118 -23.13 21.14 -13.85
C PRO A 118 -21.80 21.59 -14.47
N GLY A 119 -21.60 21.26 -15.76
CA GLY A 119 -20.38 21.60 -16.50
C GLY A 119 -19.26 20.57 -16.41
N GLN A 120 -19.39 19.53 -15.58
CA GLN A 120 -18.42 18.43 -15.53
C GLN A 120 -18.74 17.34 -16.57
N PRO A 121 -17.70 16.70 -17.15
CA PRO A 121 -17.89 15.54 -18.01
C PRO A 121 -18.55 14.40 -17.24
N LEU A 122 -19.29 13.56 -17.96
CA LEU A 122 -19.79 12.31 -17.39
C LEU A 122 -18.64 11.33 -17.21
N CYS A 123 -18.35 10.95 -15.97
CA CYS A 123 -17.41 9.88 -15.67
C CYS A 123 -18.10 8.53 -15.71
N HIS A 124 -17.56 7.61 -16.50
CA HIS A 124 -18.08 6.26 -16.70
C HIS A 124 -16.92 5.26 -16.92
N LEU A 125 -17.08 4.03 -16.43
CA LEU A 125 -16.11 2.95 -16.63
C LEU A 125 -16.49 2.07 -17.83
N TYR A 126 -17.78 1.83 -18.02
CA TYR A 126 -18.31 0.97 -19.07
C TYR A 126 -18.74 1.79 -20.29
N PRO A 127 -18.87 1.14 -21.47
CA PRO A 127 -19.45 1.79 -22.64
C PRO A 127 -20.82 2.38 -22.32
N LEU A 128 -21.09 3.59 -22.85
CA LEU A 128 -22.35 4.26 -22.65
C LEU A 128 -23.52 3.42 -23.21
N PRO A 129 -24.71 3.51 -22.60
CA PRO A 129 -25.91 2.84 -23.11
C PRO A 129 -26.20 3.24 -24.57
N LYS A 130 -26.89 2.35 -25.30
CA LYS A 130 -27.38 2.66 -26.67
C LYS A 130 -28.35 3.85 -26.68
N GLU A 131 -29.17 3.97 -25.64
CA GLU A 131 -30.05 5.12 -25.41
C GLU A 131 -29.25 6.27 -24.78
N ALA A 132 -29.69 7.51 -25.03
CA ALA A 132 -29.02 8.68 -24.46
C ALA A 132 -28.92 8.58 -22.93
N TRP A 133 -27.73 8.85 -22.38
CA TRP A 133 -27.44 8.74 -20.94
C TRP A 133 -28.50 9.43 -20.06
N LYS A 134 -28.88 10.67 -20.42
CA LYS A 134 -29.87 11.45 -19.68
C LYS A 134 -31.21 10.72 -19.54
N PHE A 135 -31.67 10.11 -20.64
CA PHE A 135 -32.94 9.36 -20.65
C PHE A 135 -32.84 8.07 -19.84
N THR A 136 -31.73 7.34 -20.00
CA THR A 136 -31.44 6.12 -19.24
C THR A 136 -31.41 6.39 -17.73
N LEU A 137 -30.72 7.47 -17.31
CA LEU A 137 -30.62 7.88 -15.93
C LEU A 137 -31.97 8.37 -15.36
N GLU A 138 -32.77 9.09 -16.16
CA GLU A 138 -34.11 9.51 -15.75
C GLU A 138 -35.03 8.30 -15.52
N LYS A 139 -35.03 7.33 -16.45
CA LYS A 139 -35.75 6.06 -16.32
C LYS A 139 -35.32 5.31 -15.06
N ALA A 140 -34.01 5.20 -14.81
CA ALA A 140 -33.46 4.57 -13.61
C ALA A 140 -33.90 5.29 -12.32
N ARG A 141 -33.87 6.63 -12.30
CA ARG A 141 -34.36 7.43 -11.16
C ARG A 141 -35.84 7.24 -10.89
N GLN A 142 -36.68 7.11 -11.92
CA GLN A 142 -38.11 6.82 -11.73
C GLN A 142 -38.33 5.45 -11.07
N ILE A 143 -37.52 4.44 -11.39
CA ILE A 143 -37.61 3.10 -10.79
C ILE A 143 -37.39 3.14 -9.27
N VAL A 144 -36.48 3.98 -8.79
CA VAL A 144 -36.10 4.06 -7.36
C VAL A 144 -36.69 5.28 -6.63
N LYS A 145 -37.53 6.10 -7.28
CA LYS A 145 -38.01 7.39 -6.78
C LYS A 145 -38.61 7.37 -5.36
N LYS A 146 -39.21 6.25 -4.94
CA LYS A 146 -39.84 6.08 -3.62
C LYS A 146 -38.96 5.33 -2.61
N SER A 147 -37.68 5.12 -2.92
CA SER A 147 -36.80 4.33 -2.07
C SER A 147 -36.31 5.09 -0.83
N PRO A 148 -36.38 4.48 0.37
CA PRO A 148 -35.70 4.98 1.56
C PRO A 148 -34.16 5.00 1.41
N ALA A 149 -33.55 4.20 0.54
CA ALA A 149 -32.09 4.14 0.40
C ALA A 149 -31.48 5.48 -0.08
N LEU A 150 -32.26 6.28 -0.82
CA LEU A 150 -31.84 7.59 -1.31
C LEU A 150 -31.60 8.61 -0.19
N THR A 151 -32.24 8.46 0.98
CA THR A 151 -31.95 9.34 2.12
C THR A 151 -30.60 9.03 2.77
N TYR A 152 -30.19 7.77 2.77
CA TYR A 152 -28.91 7.32 3.36
C TYR A 152 -27.71 7.64 2.47
N SER A 153 -27.87 7.58 1.15
CA SER A 153 -26.83 7.99 0.20
C SER A 153 -26.46 9.48 0.35
N ARG A 154 -27.47 10.33 0.57
CA ARG A 154 -27.29 11.78 0.75
C ARG A 154 -26.59 12.17 2.04
N SER A 155 -26.74 11.35 3.09
CA SER A 155 -26.16 11.66 4.41
C SER A 155 -24.68 11.32 4.54
N GLY A 156 -24.07 10.61 3.57
CA GLY A 156 -22.68 10.16 3.67
C GLY A 156 -22.48 9.31 4.93
N PHE A 157 -22.81 8.01 4.86
CA PHE A 157 -22.78 7.16 6.04
C PHE A 157 -21.34 7.01 6.56
N ASP A 158 -20.96 7.78 7.58
CA ASP A 158 -19.69 7.66 8.29
C ASP A 158 -19.91 6.97 9.64
N ILE A 159 -19.32 5.79 9.81
CA ILE A 159 -19.43 5.03 11.06
C ILE A 159 -18.64 5.67 12.21
N CYS A 160 -17.67 6.55 11.92
CA CYS A 160 -16.96 7.31 12.96
C CYS A 160 -17.82 8.41 13.57
N SER A 161 -18.98 8.72 12.97
CA SER A 161 -19.98 9.61 13.53
C SER A 161 -20.71 9.03 14.75
N PHE A 162 -20.54 7.72 15.03
CA PHE A 162 -21.04 7.12 16.27
C PHE A 162 -20.14 7.47 17.48
N PRO A 163 -20.68 8.02 18.59
CA PRO A 163 -19.90 8.56 19.71
C PRO A 163 -18.89 7.58 20.34
N PHE A 164 -19.21 6.29 20.36
CA PHE A 164 -18.35 5.24 20.93
C PHE A 164 -17.20 4.82 19.98
N LEU A 165 -17.37 4.98 18.65
CA LEU A 165 -16.37 4.66 17.63
C LEU A 165 -15.45 5.84 17.33
N ALA A 166 -15.93 7.07 17.51
CA ALA A 166 -15.15 8.28 17.25
C ALA A 166 -13.75 8.22 17.90
N LYS A 167 -13.65 7.76 19.17
CA LYS A 167 -12.36 7.64 19.89
C LYS A 167 -11.43 6.58 19.29
N ILE A 168 -11.98 5.45 18.82
CA ILE A 168 -11.19 4.36 18.23
C ILE A 168 -10.74 4.76 16.82
N CYS A 169 -11.65 5.32 16.02
CA CYS A 169 -11.35 5.93 14.73
C CYS A 169 -10.24 6.97 14.83
N GLN A 170 -10.32 7.85 15.83
CA GLN A 170 -9.32 8.89 16.05
C GLN A 170 -7.94 8.30 16.39
N LYS A 171 -7.88 7.23 17.21
CA LYS A 171 -6.60 6.54 17.49
C LYS A 171 -6.00 5.88 16.26
N ILE A 172 -6.82 5.21 15.44
CA ILE A 172 -6.37 4.58 14.18
C ILE A 172 -5.85 5.66 13.22
N LYS A 173 -6.62 6.74 13.05
CA LYS A 173 -6.26 7.88 12.20
C LYS A 173 -4.94 8.51 12.66
N LEU A 174 -4.76 8.71 13.96
CA LEU A 174 -3.55 9.30 14.51
C LEU A 174 -2.31 8.42 14.32
N ALA A 175 -2.43 7.09 14.51
CA ALA A 175 -1.33 6.16 14.30
C ALA A 175 -0.88 6.14 12.82
N ILE A 176 -1.84 6.10 11.89
CA ILE A 176 -1.59 6.14 10.44
C ILE A 176 -1.01 7.51 10.01
N GLN A 177 -1.52 8.60 10.58
CA GLN A 177 -1.01 9.94 10.30
C GLN A 177 0.44 10.08 10.75
N ASN A 178 0.77 9.60 11.95
CA ASN A 178 2.10 9.74 12.54
C ASN A 178 3.09 8.65 12.10
N SER A 179 2.66 7.63 11.36
CA SER A 179 3.51 6.53 10.84
C SER A 179 4.32 5.81 11.94
N VAL A 180 3.70 5.64 13.11
CA VAL A 180 4.24 4.93 14.29
C VAL A 180 3.27 3.84 14.74
N PRO A 181 3.76 2.75 15.37
CA PRO A 181 2.89 1.65 15.75
C PRO A 181 1.77 2.10 16.70
N LEU A 182 0.56 1.58 16.48
CA LEU A 182 -0.54 1.81 17.44
C LEU A 182 -0.32 1.06 18.77
N LYS A 183 0.39 -0.07 18.70
CA LYS A 183 0.77 -0.89 19.86
C LYS A 183 2.28 -0.79 20.04
N ASP A 184 2.67 0.03 20.99
CA ASP A 184 4.05 0.36 21.33
C ASP A 184 4.00 0.89 22.77
N ALA A 185 4.25 0.00 23.74
CA ALA A 185 4.00 0.27 25.15
C ALA A 185 5.14 1.07 25.80
N ASP A 186 6.36 0.96 25.29
CA ASP A 186 7.52 1.71 25.79
C ASP A 186 7.92 2.92 24.91
N SER A 187 7.23 3.11 23.79
CA SER A 187 7.35 4.25 22.88
C SER A 187 8.69 4.34 22.14
N ASP A 188 9.30 3.20 21.82
CA ASP A 188 10.54 3.13 21.03
C ASP A 188 10.33 3.04 19.50
N LYS A 189 9.05 2.99 19.07
CA LYS A 189 8.57 2.90 17.69
C LYS A 189 8.66 1.52 17.05
N TYR A 190 9.02 0.49 17.80
CA TYR A 190 8.90 -0.91 17.39
C TYR A 190 7.65 -1.53 18.03
N SER A 191 7.31 -2.76 17.65
CA SER A 191 6.07 -3.39 18.09
C SER A 191 6.16 -4.90 18.05
N ASP A 192 5.46 -5.56 18.97
CA ASP A 192 5.24 -7.01 18.96
C ASP A 192 4.09 -7.45 18.04
N PHE A 193 3.33 -6.48 17.51
CA PHE A 193 2.12 -6.66 16.69
C PHE A 193 2.42 -6.39 15.21
N PRO A 194 1.83 -7.15 14.24
CA PRO A 194 2.27 -7.08 12.84
C PRO A 194 1.87 -5.79 12.13
N THR A 195 0.58 -5.43 12.16
CA THR A 195 0.01 -4.36 11.33
C THR A 195 -0.10 -3.04 12.10
N LEU A 196 -0.81 -2.03 11.56
CA LEU A 196 -0.96 -0.72 12.20
C LEU A 196 0.40 -0.11 12.55
N ARG A 197 1.32 -0.13 11.56
CA ARG A 197 2.71 0.36 11.65
C ARG A 197 3.65 -0.45 12.56
N GLY A 198 3.25 -1.66 12.98
CA GLY A 198 4.08 -2.59 13.77
C GLY A 198 5.11 -3.40 12.96
N PHE A 199 5.36 -4.68 13.33
CA PHE A 199 6.53 -5.41 12.81
C PHE A 199 6.50 -5.82 11.33
N HIS A 200 5.37 -5.67 10.63
CA HIS A 200 5.39 -5.73 9.16
C HIS A 200 6.24 -4.59 8.57
N TRP A 201 6.35 -3.47 9.28
CA TRP A 201 7.01 -2.24 8.86
C TRP A 201 8.44 -2.14 9.40
N ARG A 202 8.71 -2.65 10.60
CA ARG A 202 10.02 -2.59 11.25
C ARG A 202 10.35 -3.92 11.93
N GLY A 203 11.59 -4.12 12.36
CA GLY A 203 11.93 -5.28 13.19
C GLY A 203 10.97 -5.47 14.37
N ARG A 204 10.61 -6.71 14.67
CA ARG A 204 9.77 -6.98 15.84
C ARG A 204 10.51 -6.69 17.13
N ASP A 205 9.83 -5.96 18.00
CA ASP A 205 10.32 -5.69 19.34
C ASP A 205 10.36 -6.99 20.15
N CYS A 206 11.51 -7.27 20.76
CA CYS A 206 11.73 -8.43 21.61
C CYS A 206 11.34 -8.15 23.08
N ASN A 207 11.13 -6.89 23.47
CA ASN A 207 10.69 -6.49 24.79
C ASN A 207 9.97 -5.12 24.81
N ASP A 208 8.68 -5.13 24.46
CA ASP A 208 7.74 -3.97 24.42
C ASP A 208 7.36 -3.45 25.83
N SER A 209 8.33 -3.38 26.72
CA SER A 209 8.24 -2.83 28.07
C SER A 209 9.54 -2.14 28.48
N ASN A 210 10.54 -2.10 27.59
CA ASN A 210 11.83 -1.48 27.82
C ASN A 210 12.32 -0.80 26.55
N ARG A 211 12.09 0.52 26.46
CA ARG A 211 12.50 1.39 25.34
C ARG A 211 13.99 1.36 24.95
N MET A 212 14.81 0.68 25.75
CA MET A 212 16.24 0.50 25.52
C MET A 212 16.55 -0.86 24.88
N VAL A 213 15.55 -1.64 24.48
CA VAL A 213 15.68 -2.95 23.85
C VAL A 213 14.95 -2.92 22.51
N TYR A 214 15.69 -2.79 21.40
CA TYR A 214 15.06 -2.67 20.08
C TYR A 214 16.02 -3.00 18.92
N PRO A 215 15.49 -3.41 17.75
CA PRO A 215 16.28 -3.68 16.55
C PRO A 215 17.23 -2.55 16.14
N GLY A 216 18.49 -2.92 15.89
CA GLY A 216 19.54 -1.99 15.40
C GLY A 216 20.29 -1.22 16.48
N ARG A 217 19.99 -1.46 17.77
CA ARG A 217 20.74 -0.92 18.89
C ARG A 217 22.14 -1.56 18.98
N ARG A 218 23.13 -0.81 19.48
CA ARG A 218 24.40 -1.44 19.92
C ARG A 218 24.15 -2.26 21.19
N PRO A 219 24.68 -3.49 21.29
CA PRO A 219 24.38 -4.39 22.38
C PRO A 219 24.86 -3.84 23.74
N ASP A 220 24.01 -3.93 24.76
CA ASP A 220 24.30 -3.52 26.12
C ASP A 220 25.17 -4.58 26.81
N ASN A 221 26.41 -4.22 27.17
CA ASN A 221 27.37 -5.14 27.78
C ASN A 221 27.49 -6.48 27.02
N TRP A 222 27.50 -6.40 25.68
CA TRP A 222 27.55 -7.55 24.76
C TRP A 222 26.44 -8.57 25.00
N ASP A 223 25.26 -8.10 25.43
CA ASP A 223 24.03 -8.88 25.60
C ASP A 223 24.23 -10.15 26.44
N SER A 224 25.11 -10.06 27.44
CA SER A 224 25.46 -11.19 28.31
C SER A 224 24.30 -11.74 29.14
N TYR A 225 23.26 -10.95 29.38
CA TYR A 225 22.08 -11.32 30.18
C TYR A 225 20.74 -11.19 29.45
N GLN A 226 20.64 -10.26 28.50
CA GLN A 226 19.42 -9.97 27.73
C GLN A 226 19.84 -9.54 26.32
N ASP A 227 19.10 -10.01 25.33
CA ASP A 227 19.15 -9.50 23.95
C ASP A 227 18.59 -8.08 23.93
N SER A 228 19.46 -7.08 23.77
CA SER A 228 19.10 -5.66 23.80
C SER A 228 18.90 -5.05 22.42
N ASN A 229 19.26 -5.79 21.37
CA ASN A 229 19.13 -5.34 19.99
C ASN A 229 18.23 -6.22 19.13
N CYS A 230 17.55 -7.19 19.76
CA CYS A 230 16.56 -8.09 19.18
C CYS A 230 17.07 -8.91 17.98
N ASN A 231 18.39 -9.13 17.90
CA ASN A 231 18.98 -9.92 16.82
C ASN A 231 18.98 -11.43 17.14
N GLY A 232 18.53 -11.84 18.33
CA GLY A 232 18.45 -13.23 18.79
C GLY A 232 19.77 -13.82 19.31
N ILE A 233 20.86 -13.04 19.37
CA ILE A 233 22.20 -13.44 19.82
C ILE A 233 22.45 -12.81 21.19
N TRP A 234 22.53 -13.64 22.22
CA TRP A 234 22.74 -13.17 23.59
C TRP A 234 23.30 -14.29 24.46
N GLY A 235 23.67 -13.96 25.70
CA GLY A 235 24.24 -14.89 26.66
C GLY A 235 25.75 -15.08 26.49
N VAL A 236 26.29 -16.04 27.25
CA VAL A 236 27.72 -16.28 27.37
C VAL A 236 28.04 -17.72 26.96
N ASP A 237 29.08 -17.90 26.15
CA ASP A 237 29.55 -19.24 25.79
C ASP A 237 30.17 -19.91 27.03
N PRO A 238 29.61 -21.03 27.52
CA PRO A 238 30.12 -21.68 28.72
C PRO A 238 31.51 -22.28 28.53
N LYS A 239 32.00 -22.42 27.29
CA LYS A 239 33.33 -23.00 27.01
C LYS A 239 34.48 -22.06 27.35
N ASP A 240 34.30 -20.75 27.15
CA ASP A 240 35.37 -19.76 27.32
C ASP A 240 34.93 -18.50 28.09
N GLY A 241 33.66 -18.40 28.46
CA GLY A 241 33.13 -17.26 29.22
C GLY A 241 32.97 -15.98 28.40
N ILE A 242 33.08 -16.04 27.07
CA ILE A 242 32.94 -14.88 26.19
C ILE A 242 31.47 -14.71 25.77
N PRO A 243 30.88 -13.50 25.87
CA PRO A 243 29.54 -13.24 25.35
C PRO A 243 29.42 -13.57 23.85
N TYR A 244 28.33 -14.22 23.44
CA TYR A 244 28.14 -14.65 22.05
C TYR A 244 28.11 -13.46 21.09
N GLU A 245 27.41 -12.39 21.46
CA GLU A 245 27.33 -11.13 20.69
C GLU A 245 28.73 -10.55 20.44
N LYS A 246 29.61 -10.58 21.47
CA LYS A 246 31.01 -10.17 21.31
C LYS A 246 31.73 -11.09 20.33
N LYS A 247 31.66 -12.40 20.56
CA LYS A 247 32.39 -13.40 19.77
C LYS A 247 32.01 -13.38 18.29
N PHE A 248 30.71 -13.20 18.00
CA PHE A 248 30.18 -13.37 16.65
C PHE A 248 29.93 -12.05 15.92
N CYS A 249 29.71 -10.94 16.63
CA CYS A 249 29.34 -9.66 16.00
C CYS A 249 30.39 -8.56 16.15
N GLU A 250 31.31 -8.62 17.12
CA GLU A 250 32.41 -7.64 17.24
C GLU A 250 33.25 -7.60 15.94
N GLY A 251 33.44 -6.40 15.39
CA GLY A 251 34.18 -6.20 14.13
C GLY A 251 33.45 -6.62 12.85
N SER A 252 32.27 -7.24 12.93
CA SER A 252 31.45 -7.61 11.76
C SER A 252 30.76 -6.41 11.07
N GLN A 253 30.77 -5.25 11.74
CA GLN A 253 30.13 -4.00 11.31
C GLN A 253 28.63 -4.16 10.93
N PRO A 254 27.77 -4.57 11.90
CA PRO A 254 26.33 -4.66 11.68
C PRO A 254 25.73 -3.32 11.20
N ARG A 255 24.67 -3.39 10.41
CA ARG A 255 23.94 -2.23 9.90
C ARG A 255 22.50 -2.59 9.53
N GLY A 256 21.60 -1.65 9.76
CA GLY A 256 20.21 -1.76 9.35
C GLY A 256 19.94 -1.32 7.93
N VAL A 257 18.75 -1.65 7.43
CA VAL A 257 18.20 -1.10 6.19
C VAL A 257 16.98 -0.24 6.49
N ILE A 258 17.05 1.03 6.09
CA ILE A 258 15.95 1.98 6.25
C ILE A 258 15.51 2.43 4.85
N LEU A 259 14.22 2.27 4.56
CA LEU A 259 13.60 2.81 3.34
C LEU A 259 12.82 4.07 3.68
N LEU A 260 13.17 5.18 3.04
CA LEU A 260 12.32 6.37 2.93
C LEU A 260 11.61 6.29 1.58
N GLY A 261 10.35 5.87 1.57
CA GLY A 261 9.66 5.50 0.33
C GLY A 261 8.22 5.99 0.22
N ASP A 262 7.61 5.63 -0.90
CA ASP A 262 6.22 5.85 -1.24
C ASP A 262 5.43 4.53 -1.23
N SER A 263 4.28 4.50 -1.90
CA SER A 263 3.47 3.30 -2.10
C SER A 263 4.22 2.15 -2.78
N ALA A 264 5.12 2.42 -3.73
CA ALA A 264 5.92 1.38 -4.37
C ALA A 264 6.95 0.79 -3.38
N GLY A 265 7.54 1.64 -2.53
CA GLY A 265 8.44 1.22 -1.46
C GLY A 265 7.77 0.42 -0.34
N ALA A 266 6.53 0.77 0.01
CA ALA A 266 5.68 0.03 0.94
C ALA A 266 5.09 -1.26 0.33
N HIS A 267 5.23 -1.42 -1.00
CA HIS A 267 4.58 -2.46 -1.80
C HIS A 267 3.05 -2.43 -1.65
N PHE A 268 2.45 -1.33 -2.09
CA PHE A 268 1.01 -1.22 -2.25
C PHE A 268 0.50 -2.32 -3.19
N HIS A 269 -0.50 -3.08 -2.75
CA HIS A 269 -1.08 -4.16 -3.53
C HIS A 269 -2.54 -4.40 -3.13
N ILE A 270 -3.41 -4.40 -4.13
CA ILE A 270 -4.79 -4.88 -4.00
C ILE A 270 -4.86 -6.24 -4.70
N PRO A 271 -5.14 -7.34 -3.98
CA PRO A 271 -5.28 -8.65 -4.59
C PRO A 271 -6.34 -8.68 -5.69
N PRO A 272 -6.01 -9.09 -6.93
CA PRO A 272 -6.99 -9.18 -8.01
C PRO A 272 -8.12 -10.18 -7.70
N ASP A 273 -7.85 -11.17 -6.84
CA ASP A 273 -8.82 -12.15 -6.34
C ASP A 273 -10.00 -11.50 -5.60
N TRP A 274 -9.84 -10.26 -5.09
CA TRP A 274 -10.93 -9.51 -4.45
C TRP A 274 -11.93 -8.93 -5.44
N ILE A 275 -11.56 -8.82 -6.72
CA ILE A 275 -12.38 -8.18 -7.76
C ILE A 275 -12.58 -9.05 -9.01
N THR A 276 -12.14 -10.31 -8.96
CA THR A 276 -12.25 -11.26 -10.08
C THR A 276 -13.29 -12.33 -9.73
N ALA A 277 -14.56 -12.09 -10.09
CA ALA A 277 -15.69 -12.93 -9.67
C ALA A 277 -15.54 -14.41 -10.07
N SER A 278 -14.87 -14.72 -11.18
CA SER A 278 -14.68 -16.09 -11.68
C SER A 278 -13.82 -16.98 -10.78
N GLN A 279 -13.00 -16.39 -9.90
CA GLN A 279 -12.07 -17.10 -9.01
C GLN A 279 -12.36 -16.81 -7.53
N MET A 280 -13.33 -15.95 -7.25
CA MET A 280 -13.58 -15.43 -5.92
C MET A 280 -14.17 -16.49 -4.99
N SER A 281 -13.62 -16.56 -3.77
CA SER A 281 -14.08 -17.47 -2.72
C SER A 281 -13.89 -16.86 -1.33
N LEU A 282 -14.32 -17.57 -0.29
CA LEU A 282 -14.01 -17.22 1.10
C LEU A 282 -12.50 -17.00 1.32
N LYS A 283 -11.63 -17.81 0.69
CA LYS A 283 -10.18 -17.71 0.85
C LYS A 283 -9.61 -16.42 0.27
N SER A 284 -10.25 -15.86 -0.76
CA SER A 284 -9.82 -14.62 -1.42
C SER A 284 -9.71 -13.46 -0.42
N PHE A 285 -10.55 -13.43 0.62
CA PHE A 285 -10.62 -12.31 1.58
C PHE A 285 -9.96 -12.58 2.94
N PHE A 286 -9.26 -13.70 3.13
CA PHE A 286 -8.58 -13.98 4.41
C PHE A 286 -7.54 -12.93 4.78
N ASN A 287 -6.91 -12.34 3.77
CA ASN A 287 -5.88 -11.33 3.91
C ASN A 287 -6.43 -9.89 3.97
N LEU A 288 -7.72 -9.69 3.69
CA LEU A 288 -8.36 -8.37 3.67
C LEU A 288 -8.18 -7.60 4.99
N PRO A 289 -8.41 -8.18 6.19
CA PRO A 289 -8.23 -7.42 7.43
C PRO A 289 -6.79 -6.96 7.64
N ILE A 290 -5.82 -7.82 7.29
CA ILE A 290 -4.38 -7.52 7.43
C ILE A 290 -4.03 -6.36 6.51
N ALA A 291 -4.36 -6.48 5.22
CA ALA A 291 -4.11 -5.46 4.22
C ALA A 291 -4.72 -4.10 4.60
N LEU A 292 -5.97 -4.09 5.07
CA LEU A 292 -6.62 -2.85 5.51
C LEU A 292 -5.92 -2.21 6.70
N THR A 293 -5.52 -2.98 7.70
CA THR A 293 -4.74 -2.46 8.85
C THR A 293 -3.29 -2.10 8.49
N ASN A 294 -2.87 -2.39 7.27
CA ASN A 294 -1.58 -2.01 6.70
C ASN A 294 -1.73 -0.98 5.57
N GLU A 295 -2.88 -0.29 5.46
CA GLU A 295 -3.06 0.77 4.45
C GLU A 295 -2.95 0.24 3.00
N LEU A 296 -3.28 -1.05 2.80
CA LEU A 296 -3.11 -1.82 1.55
C LEU A 296 -1.66 -2.06 1.13
N ASP A 297 -0.72 -1.78 2.03
CA ASP A 297 0.70 -2.01 1.83
C ASP A 297 1.15 -3.37 2.37
N TRP A 298 2.19 -3.91 1.75
CA TRP A 298 2.77 -5.21 2.09
C TRP A 298 4.28 -5.08 2.30
N PRO A 299 4.74 -4.23 3.23
CA PRO A 299 6.16 -3.98 3.47
C PRO A 299 6.93 -5.26 3.84
N GLN A 300 6.26 -6.21 4.47
CA GLN A 300 6.78 -7.55 4.80
C GLN A 300 7.05 -8.45 3.57
N LEU A 301 6.60 -8.06 2.38
CA LEU A 301 6.86 -8.69 1.08
C LEU A 301 7.62 -7.76 0.11
N SER A 302 7.93 -6.53 0.51
CA SER A 302 8.60 -5.55 -0.35
C SER A 302 10.04 -5.95 -0.74
N GLY A 303 10.52 -5.43 -1.86
CA GLY A 303 11.90 -5.66 -2.31
C GLY A 303 12.97 -5.08 -1.37
N THR A 304 12.65 -4.08 -0.54
CA THR A 304 13.65 -3.50 0.36
C THR A 304 13.64 -4.17 1.73
N THR A 305 12.46 -4.26 2.37
CA THR A 305 12.34 -4.68 3.78
C THR A 305 11.58 -5.99 3.95
N GLY A 306 11.18 -6.66 2.86
CA GLY A 306 10.41 -7.90 2.96
C GLY A 306 11.17 -8.99 3.69
N PHE A 307 10.48 -9.73 4.56
CA PHE A 307 11.08 -10.80 5.37
C PHE A 307 10.28 -12.11 5.30
N LEU A 308 9.05 -12.06 4.78
CA LEU A 308 8.26 -13.25 4.51
C LEU A 308 8.67 -13.88 3.17
N HIS A 309 8.35 -15.16 3.01
CA HIS A 309 8.55 -15.86 1.75
C HIS A 309 7.74 -15.21 0.63
N SER A 310 8.40 -14.99 -0.51
CA SER A 310 7.77 -14.42 -1.70
C SER A 310 6.57 -15.24 -2.16
N THR A 311 5.47 -14.56 -2.53
CA THR A 311 4.30 -15.22 -3.12
C THR A 311 4.56 -15.62 -4.57
N SER A 312 5.44 -14.87 -5.26
CA SER A 312 5.81 -15.07 -6.67
C SER A 312 6.77 -16.24 -6.90
N ARG A 313 7.36 -16.79 -5.83
CA ARG A 313 8.32 -17.91 -5.84
C ARG A 313 9.55 -17.69 -6.72
N ILE A 314 9.89 -16.44 -7.01
CA ILE A 314 11.19 -16.13 -7.61
C ILE A 314 12.30 -16.30 -6.57
N LYS A 315 13.56 -16.45 -7.04
CA LYS A 315 14.70 -16.74 -6.15
C LYS A 315 15.24 -15.50 -5.45
N GLU A 316 14.94 -14.33 -5.98
CA GLU A 316 15.40 -13.05 -5.47
C GLU A 316 14.76 -12.76 -4.10
N ASN A 317 15.58 -12.24 -3.19
CA ASN A 317 15.15 -11.84 -1.86
C ASN A 317 15.20 -10.32 -1.73
N SER A 318 14.62 -9.80 -0.66
CA SER A 318 14.71 -8.39 -0.32
C SER A 318 16.14 -7.95 0.04
N ILE A 319 16.39 -6.64 -0.01
CA ILE A 319 17.66 -6.05 0.46
C ILE A 319 17.92 -6.43 1.93
N TYR A 320 16.90 -6.38 2.80
CA TYR A 320 17.00 -6.81 4.18
C TYR A 320 17.48 -8.27 4.32
N LEU A 321 16.84 -9.22 3.63
CA LEU A 321 17.22 -10.63 3.73
C LEU A 321 18.61 -10.91 3.15
N LEU A 322 19.02 -10.17 2.11
CA LEU A 322 20.39 -10.23 1.58
C LEU A 322 21.41 -9.69 2.59
N LEU A 323 21.07 -8.63 3.31
CA LEU A 323 21.90 -8.03 4.35
C LEU A 323 22.01 -8.93 5.60
N ARG A 324 20.90 -9.55 6.03
CA ARG A 324 20.89 -10.59 7.06
C ARG A 324 21.70 -11.81 6.63
N LYS A 325 21.57 -12.25 5.37
CA LYS A 325 22.36 -13.36 4.84
C LYS A 325 23.86 -13.07 4.86
N ARG A 326 24.26 -11.84 4.54
CA ARG A 326 25.67 -11.42 4.58
C ARG A 326 26.21 -11.37 6.02
N ASN A 327 25.41 -10.89 6.98
CA ASN A 327 25.76 -10.89 8.39
C ASN A 327 24.51 -11.11 9.26
N HIS A 328 24.44 -12.25 9.94
CA HIS A 328 23.30 -12.66 10.75
C HIS A 328 23.06 -11.76 11.97
N CYS A 329 24.05 -10.98 12.40
CA CYS A 329 23.89 -9.96 13.43
C CYS A 329 22.94 -8.81 13.01
N ASN A 330 22.57 -8.69 11.73
CA ASN A 330 21.61 -7.70 11.22
C ASN A 330 20.15 -8.19 11.32
N HIS A 331 19.88 -9.30 12.01
CA HIS A 331 18.52 -9.82 12.13
C HIS A 331 17.59 -8.77 12.77
N ARG A 332 16.38 -8.64 12.20
CA ARG A 332 15.34 -7.64 12.51
C ARG A 332 15.68 -6.17 12.25
N ASP A 333 16.91 -5.83 11.89
CA ASP A 333 17.30 -4.42 11.67
C ASP A 333 16.83 -3.89 10.29
N TYR A 334 15.51 -3.79 10.11
CA TYR A 334 14.84 -3.16 8.97
C TYR A 334 13.81 -2.14 9.44
N GLN A 335 13.64 -1.07 8.66
CA GLN A 335 12.58 -0.08 8.84
C GLN A 335 12.06 0.39 7.47
N ASN A 336 10.79 0.13 7.20
CA ASN A 336 10.07 0.65 6.05
C ASN A 336 9.32 1.92 6.47
N ILE A 337 9.96 3.06 6.27
CA ILE A 337 9.41 4.38 6.58
C ILE A 337 8.83 4.96 5.28
N SER A 338 7.82 4.26 4.76
CA SER A 338 7.12 4.63 3.52
C SER A 338 5.66 4.94 3.77
N LYS A 339 5.07 5.77 2.90
CA LYS A 339 3.65 6.10 2.96
C LYS A 339 3.06 6.30 1.57
N ASN A 340 1.82 5.86 1.38
CA ASN A 340 1.06 6.17 0.18
C ASN A 340 0.96 7.69 -0.02
N GLY A 341 1.29 8.18 -1.22
CA GLY A 341 1.35 9.61 -1.52
C GLY A 341 2.57 10.37 -0.97
N ALA A 342 3.59 9.66 -0.45
CA ALA A 342 4.83 10.30 -0.05
C ALA A 342 5.56 10.91 -1.26
N SER A 343 6.17 12.07 -1.05
CA SER A 343 7.00 12.77 -2.02
C SER A 343 8.07 13.58 -1.29
N SER A 344 9.02 14.14 -2.03
CA SER A 344 9.99 15.08 -1.43
C SER A 344 9.32 16.26 -0.72
N GLN A 345 8.11 16.65 -1.12
CA GLN A 345 7.43 17.81 -0.53
C GLN A 345 6.91 17.54 0.88
N ASN A 346 6.66 16.28 1.22
CA ASN A 346 5.95 15.91 2.43
C ASN A 346 6.64 14.86 3.32
N LEU A 347 7.82 14.39 2.93
CA LEU A 347 8.59 13.43 3.71
C LEU A 347 8.85 13.90 5.16
N GLU A 348 8.98 15.20 5.39
CA GLU A 348 9.15 15.79 6.73
C GLU A 348 7.94 15.62 7.66
N ARG A 349 6.74 15.44 7.10
CA ARG A 349 5.50 15.35 7.88
C ARG A 349 4.73 14.05 7.67
N PHE A 350 5.14 13.21 6.71
CA PHE A 350 4.31 12.12 6.17
C PHE A 350 2.87 12.57 5.87
N ILE A 351 2.70 13.81 5.40
CA ILE A 351 1.38 14.41 5.09
C ILE A 351 1.16 14.37 3.59
N GLU A 352 0.15 13.65 3.13
CA GLU A 352 -0.21 13.51 1.72
C GLU A 352 -0.16 14.82 0.93
N THR A 353 0.37 14.73 -0.29
CA THR A 353 0.11 15.71 -1.36
C THR A 353 -0.34 14.91 -2.57
N ASN A 354 -1.53 15.17 -3.06
CA ASN A 354 -1.95 14.69 -4.38
C ASN A 354 -0.97 15.20 -5.44
N ILE A 355 -0.62 14.33 -6.38
CA ILE A 355 0.07 14.72 -7.60
C ILE A 355 -1.03 14.88 -8.66
N ASP A 356 -1.44 16.12 -8.93
CA ASP A 356 -2.20 16.46 -10.14
C ASP A 356 -1.40 17.49 -10.98
N PRO A 357 -1.95 18.21 -11.98
CA PRO A 357 -1.39 18.42 -13.34
C PRO A 357 0.05 19.02 -13.42
N LEU A 358 0.63 19.06 -14.64
CA LEU A 358 1.97 19.63 -14.94
C LEU A 358 2.41 20.87 -14.10
N PRO A 359 1.55 21.85 -13.78
CA PRO A 359 1.89 22.98 -12.90
C PRO A 359 2.19 22.62 -11.43
N GLU A 360 1.62 21.51 -10.93
CA GLU A 360 1.74 21.06 -9.54
C GLU A 360 2.89 20.06 -9.34
N MET A 361 3.42 19.49 -10.43
CA MET A 361 4.62 18.65 -10.37
C MET A 361 5.79 19.43 -9.75
N THR A 362 6.50 18.79 -8.81
CA THR A 362 7.69 19.35 -8.17
C THR A 362 8.69 19.85 -9.21
N THR A 363 9.21 21.07 -9.05
CA THR A 363 10.29 21.60 -9.89
C THR A 363 11.66 21.14 -9.39
N PRO A 364 12.70 21.13 -10.24
CA PRO A 364 14.08 20.80 -9.82
C PRO A 364 14.57 21.60 -8.61
N GLU A 365 14.27 22.89 -8.54
CA GLU A 365 14.69 23.78 -7.45
C GLU A 365 14.01 23.42 -6.13
N LYS A 366 12.70 23.13 -6.20
CA LYS A 366 11.91 22.72 -5.04
C LYS A 366 12.33 21.34 -4.55
N LEU A 367 12.63 20.41 -5.47
CA LEU A 367 13.19 19.10 -5.12
C LEU A 367 14.53 19.26 -4.42
N TYR A 368 15.44 20.06 -4.97
CA TYR A 368 16.75 20.32 -4.38
C TYR A 368 16.62 20.82 -2.93
N SER A 369 15.81 21.85 -2.72
CA SER A 369 15.58 22.42 -1.39
C SER A 369 15.08 21.36 -0.39
N LYS A 370 14.09 20.55 -0.79
CA LYS A 370 13.49 19.54 0.08
C LYS A 370 14.38 18.35 0.37
N VAL A 371 15.12 17.89 -0.63
CA VAL A 371 16.09 16.80 -0.45
C VAL A 371 17.25 17.27 0.44
N MET A 372 17.75 18.50 0.28
CA MET A 372 18.79 19.04 1.17
C MET A 372 18.31 19.13 2.62
N GLN A 373 17.07 19.57 2.86
CA GLN A 373 16.48 19.61 4.20
C GLN A 373 16.40 18.19 4.81
N THR A 374 16.01 17.19 4.02
CA THR A 374 15.98 15.79 4.44
C THR A 374 17.38 15.28 4.78
N LEU A 375 18.37 15.53 3.93
CA LEU A 375 19.74 15.05 4.13
C LEU A 375 20.39 15.70 5.37
N GLN A 376 20.13 16.98 5.63
CA GLN A 376 20.57 17.66 6.86
C GLN A 376 19.93 17.06 8.11
N TYR A 377 18.63 16.71 8.03
CA TYR A 377 17.96 16.00 9.11
C TYR A 377 18.61 14.64 9.36
N LEU A 378 18.84 13.86 8.30
CA LEU A 378 19.50 12.55 8.40
C LEU A 378 20.91 12.67 8.98
N ASP A 379 21.67 13.72 8.65
CA ASP A 379 23.04 13.89 9.15
C ASP A 379 23.07 14.14 10.66
N SER A 380 21.98 14.65 11.25
CA SER A 380 21.86 14.81 12.70
C SER A 380 21.30 13.59 13.44
N HIS A 381 20.81 12.57 12.73
CA HIS A 381 20.15 11.40 13.32
C HIS A 381 20.84 10.06 13.03
N LEU A 382 21.49 9.93 11.87
CA LEU A 382 22.18 8.70 11.48
C LEU A 382 23.54 8.60 12.20
N PRO A 383 23.90 7.42 12.75
CA PRO A 383 25.23 7.20 13.28
C PRO A 383 26.31 7.37 12.21
N ASN A 384 27.49 7.85 12.61
CA ASN A 384 28.64 7.94 11.71
C ASN A 384 28.98 6.57 11.09
N GLY A 385 29.29 6.58 9.79
CA GLY A 385 29.51 5.39 8.97
C GLY A 385 28.25 4.87 8.28
N SER A 386 27.15 5.64 8.30
CA SER A 386 25.94 5.33 7.55
C SER A 386 26.12 5.58 6.05
N HIS A 387 25.17 5.10 5.24
CA HIS A 387 25.18 5.30 3.78
C HIS A 387 23.78 5.68 3.31
N VAL A 388 23.68 6.76 2.54
CA VAL A 388 22.41 7.23 1.95
C VAL A 388 22.47 7.08 0.45
N ILE A 389 21.43 6.49 -0.14
CA ILE A 389 21.32 6.28 -1.58
C ILE A 389 20.08 6.99 -2.10
N LEU A 390 20.27 7.98 -2.96
CA LEU A 390 19.19 8.64 -3.69
C LEU A 390 18.83 7.82 -4.93
N TYR A 391 17.56 7.46 -5.06
CA TYR A 391 17.05 6.72 -6.21
C TYR A 391 16.40 7.69 -7.20
N GLY A 392 16.75 7.56 -8.48
CA GLY A 392 16.12 8.32 -9.57
C GLY A 392 14.63 7.95 -9.73
N LEU A 393 13.89 8.79 -10.46
CA LEU A 393 12.50 8.54 -10.79
C LEU A 393 12.39 7.66 -12.04
N PRO A 394 11.32 6.86 -12.18
CA PRO A 394 11.08 6.06 -13.38
C PRO A 394 10.76 6.91 -14.61
N ASP A 395 11.01 6.35 -15.79
CA ASP A 395 10.27 6.70 -17.01
C ASP A 395 9.00 5.85 -17.07
N GLY A 396 7.87 6.39 -16.64
CA GLY A 396 6.59 5.68 -16.52
C GLY A 396 5.81 5.49 -17.82
N ARG A 397 6.33 5.88 -19.00
CA ARG A 397 5.63 5.70 -20.29
C ARG A 397 5.28 4.24 -20.57
N PHE A 398 6.11 3.31 -20.08
CA PHE A 398 5.89 1.87 -20.25
C PHE A 398 4.54 1.40 -19.69
N LEU A 399 3.96 2.09 -18.69
CA LEU A 399 2.66 1.71 -18.12
C LEU A 399 1.58 1.71 -19.19
N TRP A 400 1.39 2.86 -19.84
CA TRP A 400 0.43 3.00 -20.94
C TRP A 400 0.77 2.02 -22.07
N ASP A 401 2.03 1.99 -22.51
CA ASP A 401 2.47 1.19 -23.65
C ASP A 401 2.22 -0.31 -23.44
N GLN A 402 2.30 -0.81 -22.20
CA GLN A 402 2.13 -2.23 -21.87
C GLN A 402 0.70 -2.60 -21.46
N LEU A 403 -0.11 -1.65 -20.99
CA LEU A 403 -1.41 -1.95 -20.38
C LEU A 403 -2.63 -1.46 -21.17
N HIS A 404 -2.56 -0.38 -21.94
CA HIS A 404 -3.76 0.33 -22.42
C HIS A 404 -4.80 -0.55 -23.14
N ASP A 405 -4.36 -1.52 -23.95
CA ASP A 405 -5.22 -2.46 -24.69
C ASP A 405 -5.54 -3.75 -23.91
N ARG A 406 -4.92 -3.97 -22.75
CA ARG A 406 -5.17 -5.16 -21.92
C ARG A 406 -6.42 -4.95 -21.07
N TYR A 407 -7.11 -6.05 -20.77
CA TYR A 407 -8.26 -6.03 -19.88
C TYR A 407 -7.82 -5.88 -18.43
N HIS A 408 -8.37 -4.88 -17.75
CA HIS A 408 -8.31 -4.73 -16.30
C HIS A 408 -9.05 -5.93 -15.64
N PRO A 409 -8.71 -6.38 -14.40
CA PRO A 409 -9.40 -7.51 -13.75
C PRO A 409 -10.93 -7.45 -13.81
N LEU A 410 -11.53 -6.27 -13.58
CA LEU A 410 -12.99 -6.07 -13.73
C LEU A 410 -13.50 -6.31 -15.14
N GLY A 411 -12.70 -6.13 -16.19
CA GLY A 411 -13.09 -6.34 -17.58
C GLY A 411 -12.76 -7.71 -18.15
N GLN A 412 -12.14 -8.61 -17.38
CA GLN A 412 -11.65 -9.89 -17.92
C GLN A 412 -12.78 -10.86 -18.27
N LEU A 413 -13.87 -10.87 -17.50
CA LEU A 413 -14.99 -11.79 -17.72
C LEU A 413 -15.69 -11.51 -19.06
N ASN A 414 -16.01 -10.24 -19.31
CA ASN A 414 -16.83 -9.81 -20.46
C ASN A 414 -16.05 -9.09 -21.56
N LYS A 415 -14.74 -8.89 -21.38
CA LYS A 415 -13.86 -8.22 -22.35
C LYS A 415 -14.30 -6.79 -22.68
N ASP A 416 -14.73 -6.05 -21.66
CA ASP A 416 -15.42 -4.75 -21.77
C ASP A 416 -14.70 -3.57 -21.08
N VAL A 417 -13.76 -3.84 -20.17
CA VAL A 417 -12.94 -2.81 -19.50
C VAL A 417 -11.46 -3.05 -19.74
N THR A 418 -10.84 -2.20 -20.57
CA THR A 418 -9.37 -2.13 -20.71
C THR A 418 -8.77 -1.18 -19.68
N TYR A 419 -7.44 -1.21 -19.51
CA TYR A 419 -6.78 -0.18 -18.69
C TYR A 419 -6.96 1.22 -19.26
N ALA A 420 -7.10 1.41 -20.58
CA ALA A 420 -7.43 2.72 -21.15
C ALA A 420 -8.79 3.24 -20.64
N HIS A 421 -9.82 2.38 -20.55
CA HIS A 421 -11.12 2.74 -19.96
C HIS A 421 -10.96 3.08 -18.48
N PHE A 422 -10.26 2.22 -17.73
CA PHE A 422 -10.01 2.41 -16.31
C PHE A 422 -9.27 3.73 -16.00
N TYR A 423 -8.19 4.02 -16.72
CA TYR A 423 -7.46 5.28 -16.55
C TYR A 423 -8.31 6.49 -16.90
N SER A 424 -9.09 6.43 -17.99
CA SER A 424 -10.02 7.51 -18.35
C SER A 424 -11.06 7.77 -17.25
N PHE A 425 -11.59 6.70 -16.65
CA PHE A 425 -12.54 6.79 -15.54
C PHE A 425 -11.91 7.47 -14.31
N LEU A 426 -10.72 7.03 -13.89
CA LEU A 426 -10.01 7.63 -12.74
C LEU A 426 -9.61 9.09 -12.99
N ASN A 427 -9.14 9.42 -14.20
CA ASN A 427 -8.77 10.78 -14.58
C ASN A 427 -10.00 11.71 -14.57
N CYS A 428 -11.15 11.24 -15.06
CA CYS A 428 -12.39 12.00 -15.03
C CYS A 428 -12.84 12.30 -13.59
N LEU A 429 -12.70 11.32 -12.70
CA LEU A 429 -13.02 11.45 -11.29
C LEU A 429 -11.98 12.22 -10.46
N GLN A 430 -10.85 12.62 -11.06
CA GLN A 430 -9.73 13.31 -10.39
C GLN A 430 -9.15 12.52 -9.20
N VAL A 431 -9.01 11.21 -9.41
CA VAL A 431 -8.51 10.24 -8.40
C VAL A 431 -7.49 9.28 -9.01
N SER A 432 -6.97 9.63 -10.18
CA SER A 432 -5.88 8.89 -10.83
C SER A 432 -4.60 9.05 -10.02
N PRO A 433 -3.90 7.96 -9.66
CA PRO A 433 -2.67 8.06 -8.88
C PRO A 433 -1.53 8.71 -9.67
N CYS A 434 -1.61 8.71 -11.00
CA CYS A 434 -0.67 9.42 -11.86
C CYS A 434 -1.29 9.79 -13.21
N HIS A 435 -2.09 10.86 -13.24
CA HIS A 435 -2.69 11.38 -14.48
C HIS A 435 -1.64 11.65 -15.58
N GLY A 436 -0.42 12.07 -15.20
CA GLY A 436 0.68 12.31 -16.14
C GLY A 436 1.02 11.10 -17.03
N TRP A 437 1.21 9.91 -16.44
CA TRP A 437 1.58 8.70 -17.19
C TRP A 437 0.39 7.82 -17.56
N MET A 438 -0.66 7.77 -16.73
CA MET A 438 -1.89 6.98 -16.97
C MET A 438 -2.89 7.79 -17.80
N SER A 439 -2.46 8.24 -18.98
CA SER A 439 -3.28 9.08 -19.86
C SER A 439 -3.09 8.68 -21.31
N SER A 440 -4.15 8.76 -22.11
CA SER A 440 -4.09 8.56 -23.56
C SER A 440 -3.32 9.67 -24.27
N ASN A 441 -3.17 10.85 -23.64
CA ASN A 441 -2.43 11.98 -24.17
C ASN A 441 -0.91 11.73 -24.15
N LYS A 442 -0.35 11.34 -25.30
CA LYS A 442 1.09 11.05 -25.45
C LYS A 442 1.98 12.24 -25.11
N THR A 443 1.54 13.47 -25.41
CA THR A 443 2.28 14.69 -25.08
C THR A 443 2.41 14.86 -23.57
N LEU A 444 1.32 14.64 -22.82
CA LEU A 444 1.32 14.68 -21.36
C LEU A 444 2.27 13.61 -20.77
N ARG A 445 2.24 12.38 -21.30
CA ARG A 445 3.15 11.31 -20.88
C ARG A 445 4.63 11.66 -21.12
N ASN A 446 4.93 12.29 -22.25
CA ASN A 446 6.29 12.74 -22.56
C ASN A 446 6.77 13.85 -21.62
N LEU A 447 5.95 14.88 -21.38
CA LEU A 447 6.29 15.98 -20.46
C LEU A 447 6.47 15.50 -19.02
N THR A 448 5.65 14.52 -18.59
CA THR A 448 5.79 13.88 -17.26
C THR A 448 7.14 13.17 -17.14
N SER A 449 7.56 12.47 -18.20
CA SER A 449 8.83 11.72 -18.22
C SER A 449 10.04 12.65 -18.29
N GLU A 450 9.93 13.75 -19.06
CA GLU A 450 10.94 14.80 -19.11
C GLU A 450 11.13 15.44 -17.72
N ARG A 451 10.04 15.73 -17.00
CA ARG A 451 10.13 16.21 -15.63
C ARG A 451 10.81 15.18 -14.72
N ALA A 452 10.45 13.90 -14.79
CA ALA A 452 11.07 12.85 -13.99
C ALA A 452 12.59 12.74 -14.25
N GLU A 453 13.03 12.91 -15.49
CA GLU A 453 14.45 12.94 -15.85
C GLU A 453 15.18 14.17 -15.28
N GLN A 454 14.55 15.36 -15.34
CA GLN A 454 15.09 16.58 -14.73
C GLN A 454 15.28 16.41 -13.21
N LEU A 455 14.27 15.85 -12.53
CA LEU A 455 14.33 15.58 -11.08
C LEU A 455 15.40 14.53 -10.73
N SER A 456 15.51 13.47 -11.52
CA SER A 456 16.56 12.46 -11.36
C SER A 456 17.97 13.05 -11.53
N THR A 457 18.13 13.95 -12.51
CA THR A 457 19.37 14.70 -12.72
C THR A 457 19.71 15.59 -11.52
N THR A 458 18.70 16.24 -10.91
CA THR A 458 18.90 17.00 -9.66
C THR A 458 19.37 16.10 -8.52
N LEU A 459 18.76 14.95 -8.30
CA LEU A 459 19.19 13.99 -7.27
C LEU A 459 20.63 13.53 -7.49
N LYS A 460 20.98 13.21 -8.74
CA LYS A 460 22.34 12.85 -9.13
C LYS A 460 23.33 13.98 -8.83
N LYS A 461 22.99 15.22 -9.17
CA LYS A 461 23.81 16.40 -8.88
C LYS A 461 24.04 16.54 -7.37
N ILE A 462 23.00 16.40 -6.55
CA ILE A 462 23.12 16.45 -5.07
C ILE A 462 24.12 15.40 -4.59
N ALA A 463 23.93 14.13 -4.97
CA ALA A 463 24.80 13.03 -4.55
C ALA A 463 26.27 13.22 -4.95
N THR A 464 26.53 13.83 -6.10
CA THR A 464 27.91 14.06 -6.58
C THR A 464 28.58 15.32 -6.03
N SER A 465 27.82 16.27 -5.47
CA SER A 465 28.33 17.60 -5.09
C SER A 465 28.28 17.89 -3.59
N GLN A 466 27.40 17.22 -2.86
CA GLN A 466 27.20 17.46 -1.43
C GLN A 466 27.94 16.41 -0.60
N LYS A 467 28.35 16.81 0.61
CA LYS A 467 29.00 15.93 1.60
C LYS A 467 28.39 16.16 2.97
N PHE A 468 28.34 15.10 3.76
CA PHE A 468 27.77 15.07 5.09
C PHE A 468 28.77 14.42 6.05
N MET A 469 28.63 14.65 7.36
CA MET A 469 29.62 14.15 8.31
C MET A 469 29.42 12.69 8.68
N ASN A 470 28.16 12.25 8.80
CA ASN A 470 27.81 10.95 9.34
C ASN A 470 27.52 9.87 8.28
N PHE A 471 27.40 10.25 7.00
CA PHE A 471 27.15 9.30 5.93
C PHE A 471 27.77 9.69 4.59
N ASP A 472 28.07 8.67 3.79
CA ASP A 472 28.35 8.82 2.37
C ASP A 472 27.05 8.88 1.56
N LEU A 473 27.05 9.65 0.48
CA LEU A 473 25.88 9.87 -0.37
C LEU A 473 26.11 9.32 -1.77
N PHE A 474 25.17 8.50 -2.24
CA PHE A 474 25.22 7.85 -3.55
C PHE A 474 23.96 8.14 -4.36
N TYR A 475 24.03 7.91 -5.67
CA TYR A 475 22.88 7.99 -6.56
C TYR A 475 22.77 6.74 -7.43
N LEU A 476 21.53 6.29 -7.65
CA LEU A 476 21.19 5.18 -8.52
C LEU A 476 20.04 5.54 -9.46
N ASP A 477 20.21 5.30 -10.75
CA ASP A 477 19.13 5.40 -11.72
C ASP A 477 18.08 4.29 -11.54
N PHE A 478 16.80 4.66 -11.73
CA PHE A 478 15.68 3.72 -11.84
C PHE A 478 15.64 3.12 -13.25
N ASP A 479 16.38 2.02 -13.43
CA ASP A 479 16.51 1.36 -14.73
C ASP A 479 15.46 0.26 -14.92
N PHE A 480 14.20 0.66 -15.15
CA PHE A 480 13.10 -0.29 -15.39
C PHE A 480 13.33 -1.11 -16.67
N GLN A 481 14.01 -0.55 -17.68
CA GLN A 481 14.35 -1.27 -18.91
C GLN A 481 15.25 -2.48 -18.63
N LYS A 482 16.19 -2.37 -17.69
CA LYS A 482 17.00 -3.51 -17.25
C LYS A 482 16.18 -4.57 -16.51
N ILE A 483 15.18 -4.16 -15.71
CA ILE A 483 14.24 -5.09 -15.05
C ILE A 483 13.41 -5.85 -16.10
N VAL A 484 12.84 -5.13 -17.07
CA VAL A 484 12.10 -5.74 -18.18
C VAL A 484 12.96 -6.75 -18.93
N LYS A 485 14.21 -6.40 -19.27
CA LYS A 485 15.15 -7.33 -19.92
C LYS A 485 15.47 -8.54 -19.05
N LYS A 486 15.66 -8.37 -17.74
CA LYS A 486 15.86 -9.49 -16.80
C LYS A 486 14.63 -10.42 -16.79
N TRP A 487 13.43 -9.87 -16.84
CA TRP A 487 12.18 -10.63 -16.84
C TRP A 487 11.93 -11.36 -18.16
N GLN A 488 12.14 -10.70 -19.29
CA GLN A 488 12.02 -11.30 -20.63
C GLN A 488 12.98 -12.48 -20.83
N LYS A 489 14.20 -12.39 -20.28
CA LYS A 489 15.15 -13.53 -20.29
C LYS A 489 14.63 -14.76 -19.54
N ARG A 490 13.65 -14.60 -18.66
CA ARG A 490 12.97 -15.70 -17.94
C ARG A 490 11.67 -16.15 -18.63
N GLY A 491 11.39 -15.66 -19.84
CA GLY A 491 10.15 -15.92 -20.58
C GLY A 491 8.97 -15.03 -20.17
N GLY A 492 9.20 -14.06 -19.29
CA GLY A 492 8.18 -13.14 -18.83
C GLY A 492 7.85 -12.02 -19.81
N GLN A 493 6.70 -11.38 -19.63
CA GLN A 493 6.22 -10.23 -20.39
C GLN A 493 6.18 -8.97 -19.52
N PRO A 494 6.44 -7.77 -20.06
CA PRO A 494 6.58 -6.56 -19.24
C PRO A 494 5.34 -6.20 -18.43
N TRP A 495 4.12 -6.43 -18.97
CA TRP A 495 2.87 -6.18 -18.25
C TRP A 495 2.71 -7.00 -16.96
N GLN A 496 3.44 -8.12 -16.82
CA GLN A 496 3.42 -8.95 -15.61
C GLN A 496 4.25 -8.37 -14.46
N LEU A 497 4.88 -7.21 -14.66
CA LEU A 497 5.67 -6.50 -13.64
C LEU A 497 4.88 -5.38 -12.96
N ILE A 498 3.63 -5.17 -13.37
CA ILE A 498 2.76 -4.09 -12.88
C ILE A 498 1.65 -4.70 -12.03
N GLU A 499 1.26 -4.00 -10.97
CA GLU A 499 0.12 -4.35 -10.13
C GLU A 499 -1.18 -4.38 -10.97
N PRO A 500 -1.91 -5.50 -11.01
CA PRO A 500 -3.01 -5.67 -11.95
C PRO A 500 -4.23 -4.81 -11.61
N VAL A 501 -4.45 -4.46 -10.34
CA VAL A 501 -5.64 -3.70 -9.94
C VAL A 501 -5.47 -2.20 -10.13
N ASP A 502 -4.33 -1.63 -9.77
CA ASP A 502 -4.11 -0.19 -9.99
C ASP A 502 -3.54 0.12 -11.39
N GLY A 503 -2.86 -0.85 -12.02
CA GLY A 503 -2.22 -0.66 -13.32
C GLY A 503 -1.12 0.40 -13.29
N PHE A 504 -0.46 0.59 -12.15
CA PHE A 504 0.49 1.67 -11.91
C PHE A 504 1.75 1.20 -11.17
N HIS A 505 1.59 0.59 -10.00
CA HIS A 505 2.73 0.25 -9.15
C HIS A 505 3.52 -0.95 -9.70
N PRO A 506 4.86 -1.02 -9.45
CA PRO A 506 5.60 -2.25 -9.64
C PRO A 506 5.09 -3.31 -8.65
N ASN A 507 4.81 -4.51 -9.14
CA ASN A 507 4.37 -5.61 -8.27
C ASN A 507 5.53 -6.28 -7.52
N GLU A 508 5.21 -7.31 -6.73
CA GLU A 508 6.19 -8.03 -5.91
C GLU A 508 7.41 -8.51 -6.73
N VAL A 509 7.17 -9.06 -7.94
CA VAL A 509 8.23 -9.55 -8.83
C VAL A 509 9.14 -8.40 -9.25
N ALA A 510 8.56 -7.29 -9.70
CA ALA A 510 9.34 -6.12 -10.09
C ALA A 510 10.14 -5.56 -8.91
N SER A 511 9.53 -5.46 -7.74
CA SER A 511 10.17 -4.99 -6.50
C SER A 511 11.38 -5.84 -6.12
N GLN A 512 11.28 -7.16 -6.20
CA GLN A 512 12.37 -8.09 -5.91
C GLN A 512 13.47 -8.07 -6.99
N LEU A 513 13.12 -7.92 -8.27
CA LEU A 513 14.11 -7.73 -9.34
C LEU A 513 14.86 -6.39 -9.19
N PHE A 514 14.20 -5.36 -8.67
CA PHE A 514 14.84 -4.09 -8.32
C PHE A 514 15.81 -4.26 -7.15
N ALA A 515 15.43 -5.00 -6.11
CA ALA A 515 16.30 -5.33 -4.98
C ALA A 515 17.56 -6.09 -5.43
N ASP A 516 17.40 -7.08 -6.31
CA ASP A 516 18.51 -7.83 -6.90
C ASP A 516 19.43 -6.93 -7.73
N LEU A 517 18.86 -6.07 -8.59
CA LEU A 517 19.64 -5.10 -9.36
C LEU A 517 20.38 -4.08 -8.46
N PHE A 518 19.73 -3.61 -7.40
CA PHE A 518 20.35 -2.73 -6.40
C PHE A 518 21.55 -3.43 -5.77
N TRP A 519 21.36 -4.67 -5.28
CA TRP A 519 22.40 -5.44 -4.61
C TRP A 519 23.61 -5.69 -5.52
N GLU A 520 23.39 -6.11 -6.77
CA GLU A 520 24.44 -6.29 -7.78
C GLU A 520 25.23 -4.98 -8.00
N LYS A 521 24.53 -3.84 -8.12
CA LYS A 521 25.18 -2.53 -8.32
C LYS A 521 26.01 -2.13 -7.11
N MET A 522 25.46 -2.25 -5.90
CA MET A 522 26.17 -1.93 -4.66
C MET A 522 27.42 -2.80 -4.52
N GLN A 523 27.30 -4.10 -4.70
CA GLN A 523 28.43 -5.02 -4.57
C GLN A 523 29.55 -4.72 -5.57
N ARG A 524 29.20 -4.28 -6.78
CA ARG A 524 30.18 -3.97 -7.83
C ARG A 524 30.82 -2.60 -7.69
N GLN A 525 30.05 -1.58 -7.31
CA GLN A 525 30.51 -0.18 -7.33
C GLN A 525 30.96 0.31 -5.96
N TRP A 526 30.22 -0.06 -4.90
CA TRP A 526 30.43 0.43 -3.54
C TRP A 526 30.30 -0.72 -2.53
N PRO A 527 31.18 -1.76 -2.59
CA PRO A 527 31.03 -2.95 -1.76
C PRO A 527 31.08 -2.66 -0.25
N HIS A 528 31.75 -1.57 0.17
CA HIS A 528 31.81 -1.15 1.57
C HIS A 528 30.42 -0.77 2.15
N VAL A 529 29.47 -0.36 1.30
CA VAL A 529 28.08 -0.04 1.70
C VAL A 529 27.36 -1.28 2.26
N LEU A 530 27.72 -2.47 1.78
CA LEU A 530 27.09 -3.72 2.19
C LEU A 530 27.83 -4.43 3.33
N GLY A 531 29.01 -3.96 3.71
CA GLY A 531 29.88 -4.63 4.68
C GLY A 531 30.52 -5.92 4.17
N LYS A 532 31.29 -6.57 5.04
CA LYS A 532 31.89 -7.89 4.77
C LYS A 532 30.91 -8.99 5.14
N GLU A 533 31.11 -10.17 4.56
CA GLU A 533 30.44 -11.38 5.03
C GLU A 533 30.96 -11.76 6.41
N ASN A 534 30.05 -12.06 7.35
CA ASN A 534 30.42 -12.45 8.70
C ASN A 534 30.86 -13.92 8.71
N PRO A 535 32.13 -14.23 9.04
CA PRO A 535 32.63 -15.60 9.05
C PRO A 535 31.97 -16.48 10.13
N PHE A 536 31.25 -15.88 11.08
CA PHE A 536 30.56 -16.58 12.16
C PHE A 536 29.09 -16.90 11.86
N ASN A 537 28.57 -16.59 10.67
CA ASN A 537 27.18 -16.91 10.30
C ASN A 537 26.81 -18.40 10.56
N PRO A 538 27.64 -19.40 10.19
CA PRO A 538 27.33 -20.80 10.48
C PRO A 538 27.25 -21.11 11.98
N GLN A 539 28.09 -20.49 12.80
CA GLN A 539 28.10 -20.66 14.25
C GLN A 539 26.89 -19.99 14.89
N ILE A 540 26.48 -18.82 14.38
CA ILE A 540 25.25 -18.15 14.82
C ILE A 540 24.05 -19.06 14.57
N GLU A 541 23.92 -19.62 13.37
CA GLU A 541 22.82 -20.55 13.04
C GLU A 541 22.89 -21.84 13.88
N GLN A 542 24.09 -22.36 14.14
CA GLN A 542 24.27 -23.55 14.99
C GLN A 542 23.82 -23.31 16.44
N VAL A 543 24.07 -22.12 17.00
CA VAL A 543 23.77 -21.81 18.41
C VAL A 543 22.35 -21.28 18.58
N PHE A 544 21.89 -20.40 17.68
CA PHE A 544 20.66 -19.63 17.82
C PHE A 544 19.57 -20.00 16.80
N GLY A 545 19.85 -20.93 15.87
CA GLY A 545 18.88 -21.38 14.87
C GLY A 545 18.39 -20.24 14.00
N ASP A 546 17.08 -19.99 14.05
CA ASP A 546 16.41 -18.91 13.29
C ASP A 546 16.51 -17.53 13.97
N GLN A 547 17.24 -17.42 15.09
CA GLN A 547 17.41 -16.22 15.89
C GLN A 547 16.09 -15.67 16.47
N GLY A 548 15.10 -16.53 16.70
CA GLY A 548 13.80 -16.13 17.26
C GLY A 548 12.80 -15.64 16.21
N GLY A 549 13.12 -15.77 14.92
CA GLY A 549 12.23 -15.43 13.82
C GLY A 549 11.89 -13.94 13.74
N HIS A 550 10.89 -13.59 12.93
CA HIS A 550 10.47 -12.20 12.72
C HIS A 550 9.22 -11.85 13.49
#